data_AF-K1U5S9-F1
#
_entry.id   AF-K1U5S9-F1
#
_cell.length_a   1.000
_cell.length_b   1.000
_cell.length_c   1.000
_cell.angle_alpha   90.00
_cell.angle_beta   90.00
_cell.angle_gamma   90.00
#
_symmetry.space_group_name_H-M   'P 1'
#
loop_
_entity.id
_entity.type
_entity.pdbx_description
1 polymer ?
#
loop_
_entity_poly.entity_id
_entity_poly.type
_entity_poly.pdbx_seq_one_letter_code
_entity_poly.pdbx_strand_id
1 'polypeptide(L)'
;YYEKEKDKVERIKNLMDQVDPYFGAQTALYVRKEGKLRSVTHLMASVLASKASGKEWASRFYNKIIMRPDDMSEILGCYAALNDKNPKKLRGISSAIKKGFKTALEGLDPYRIDKYKMDSRVITMVDLVNLFHPKGNQANKTAFQYLIEGRSLSGLYESKILEKECLKPDRIRKT
;
A
#
# COMPACT_ATOMS: atom_id res chain seq x y z
N TYR A 1 -17.46 17.42 -21.64
CA TYR A 1 -16.01 17.67 -21.52
C TYR A 1 -15.33 16.36 -21.13
N TYR A 2 -14.82 15.59 -22.10
CA TYR A 2 -14.11 14.33 -21.83
C TYR A 2 -12.61 14.56 -22.01
N GLU A 3 -11.91 14.73 -20.91
CA GLU A 3 -10.45 14.77 -20.88
C GLU A 3 -9.90 13.33 -20.94
N LYS A 4 -8.93 13.07 -21.81
CA LYS A 4 -8.32 11.73 -21.94
C LYS A 4 -7.51 11.41 -20.68
N GLU A 5 -7.38 10.12 -20.36
CA GLU A 5 -6.66 9.67 -19.17
C GLU A 5 -5.20 10.15 -19.15
N LYS A 6 -4.53 10.11 -20.30
CA LYS A 6 -3.16 10.62 -20.46
C LYS A 6 -3.04 12.10 -20.10
N ASP A 7 -4.01 12.92 -20.52
CA ASP A 7 -4.03 14.36 -20.27
C ASP A 7 -4.18 14.64 -18.76
N LYS A 8 -5.02 13.85 -18.06
CA LYS A 8 -5.18 13.93 -16.60
C LYS A 8 -3.90 13.58 -15.85
N VAL A 9 -3.23 12.49 -16.25
CA VAL A 9 -1.96 12.06 -15.64
C VAL A 9 -0.91 13.16 -15.79
N GLU A 10 -0.77 13.72 -17.00
CA GLU A 10 0.22 14.76 -17.26
C GLU A 10 -0.11 16.05 -16.51
N ARG A 11 -1.38 16.44 -16.44
CA ARG A 11 -1.80 17.60 -15.65
C ARG A 11 -1.47 17.43 -14.17
N ILE A 12 -1.75 16.25 -13.59
CA ILE A 12 -1.42 15.99 -12.17
C ILE A 12 0.09 16.07 -11.94
N LYS A 13 0.90 15.47 -12.81
CA LYS A 13 2.37 15.56 -12.72
C LYS A 13 2.84 17.02 -12.75
N ASN A 14 2.38 17.80 -13.72
CA ASN A 14 2.76 19.20 -13.89
C ASN A 14 2.37 20.05 -12.68
N LEU A 15 1.17 19.83 -12.10
CA LEU A 15 0.76 20.52 -10.87
C LEU A 15 1.63 20.12 -9.68
N MET A 16 1.99 18.84 -9.56
CA MET A 16 2.89 18.34 -8.53
C MET A 16 4.32 18.91 -8.67
N ASP A 17 4.71 19.39 -9.85
CA ASP A 17 5.97 20.10 -10.12
C ASP A 17 5.96 21.56 -9.68
N GLN A 18 4.78 22.17 -9.58
CA GLN A 18 4.62 23.58 -9.24
C GLN A 18 4.37 23.83 -7.74
N VAL A 19 4.14 22.78 -6.96
CA VAL A 19 3.84 22.89 -5.52
C VAL A 19 4.98 22.35 -4.66
N ASP A 20 5.04 22.86 -3.43
CA ASP A 20 5.94 22.32 -2.41
C ASP A 20 5.67 20.80 -2.19
N PRO A 21 6.70 19.94 -2.16
CA PRO A 21 6.52 18.50 -2.00
C PRO A 21 5.82 18.08 -0.72
N TYR A 22 5.96 18.83 0.38
CA TYR A 22 5.27 18.54 1.62
C TYR A 22 3.77 18.83 1.49
N PHE A 23 3.41 19.96 0.86
CA PHE A 23 2.01 20.25 0.52
C PHE A 23 1.40 19.18 -0.41
N GLY A 24 2.15 18.75 -1.43
CA GLY A 24 1.73 17.65 -2.31
C GLY A 24 1.48 16.34 -1.56
N ALA A 25 2.34 16.01 -0.58
CA ALA A 25 2.18 14.84 0.27
C ALA A 25 0.96 14.93 1.20
N GLN A 26 0.72 16.11 1.80
CA GLN A 26 -0.48 16.36 2.61
C GLN A 26 -1.75 16.20 1.78
N THR A 27 -1.75 16.76 0.56
CA THR A 27 -2.87 16.66 -0.38
C THR A 27 -3.15 15.20 -0.74
N ALA A 28 -2.12 14.42 -1.07
CA ALA A 28 -2.27 13.00 -1.38
C ALA A 28 -2.87 12.22 -0.19
N LEU A 29 -2.45 12.50 1.04
CA LEU A 29 -3.02 11.87 2.23
C LEU A 29 -4.48 12.26 2.47
N TYR A 30 -4.81 13.55 2.33
CA TYR A 30 -6.17 14.05 2.48
C TYR A 30 -7.11 13.40 1.45
N VAL A 31 -6.73 13.44 0.18
CA VAL A 31 -7.53 12.89 -0.92
C VAL A 31 -7.64 11.36 -0.84
N ARG A 32 -6.62 10.66 -0.32
CA ARG A 32 -6.68 9.20 -0.08
C ARG A 32 -7.77 8.84 0.93
N LYS A 33 -7.89 9.63 1.99
CA LYS A 33 -8.78 9.37 3.12
C LYS A 33 -10.20 9.87 2.85
N GLU A 34 -10.32 11.13 2.48
CA GLU A 34 -11.61 11.81 2.33
C GLU A 34 -12.18 11.64 0.92
N GLY A 35 -11.36 11.92 -0.09
CA GLY A 35 -11.77 11.85 -1.50
C GLY A 35 -11.83 10.43 -2.07
N LYS A 36 -11.24 9.44 -1.39
CA LYS A 36 -11.14 8.03 -1.81
C LYS A 36 -10.56 7.85 -3.23
N LEU A 37 -9.79 8.81 -3.75
CA LEU A 37 -9.23 8.79 -5.11
C LEU A 37 -7.96 7.93 -5.20
N ARG A 38 -8.13 6.61 -5.09
CA ARG A 38 -7.05 5.61 -5.07
C ARG A 38 -6.00 5.84 -6.18
N SER A 39 -6.40 5.73 -7.44
CA SER A 39 -5.45 5.77 -8.56
C SER A 39 -4.69 7.10 -8.64
N VAL A 40 -5.36 8.21 -8.35
CA VAL A 40 -4.74 9.55 -8.30
C VAL A 40 -3.68 9.60 -7.19
N THR A 41 -4.00 9.10 -6.00
CA THR A 41 -3.04 9.12 -4.88
C THR A 41 -1.83 8.20 -5.11
N HIS A 42 -2.01 7.10 -5.85
CA HIS A 42 -0.89 6.23 -6.25
C HIS A 42 0.04 6.92 -7.25
N LEU A 43 -0.53 7.63 -8.22
CA LEU A 43 0.23 8.49 -9.14
C LEU A 43 0.99 9.58 -8.36
N MET A 44 0.32 10.32 -7.47
CA MET A 44 0.94 11.37 -6.67
C MET A 44 2.09 10.84 -5.81
N ALA A 45 1.90 9.70 -5.14
CA ALA A 45 2.96 9.05 -4.35
C ALA A 45 4.16 8.65 -5.24
N SER A 46 3.89 8.19 -6.46
CA SER A 46 4.95 7.80 -7.40
C SER A 46 5.75 9.00 -7.92
N VAL A 47 5.07 10.11 -8.22
CA VAL A 47 5.71 11.39 -8.64
C VAL A 47 6.54 11.99 -7.50
N LEU A 48 6.07 11.88 -6.25
CA LEU A 48 6.78 12.39 -5.08
C LEU A 48 8.04 11.58 -4.74
N ALA A 49 8.30 10.43 -5.36
CA ALA A 49 9.40 9.53 -5.00
C ALA A 49 10.77 10.20 -4.96
N SER A 50 11.12 10.99 -5.97
CA SER A 50 12.39 11.73 -6.03
C SER A 50 12.40 12.92 -5.06
N LYS A 51 11.29 13.67 -5.00
CA LYS A 51 11.17 14.92 -4.22
C LYS A 51 11.10 14.71 -2.71
N ALA A 52 10.53 13.59 -2.29
CA ALA A 52 10.42 13.19 -0.90
C ALA A 52 11.71 12.51 -0.39
N SER A 53 12.65 12.16 -1.28
CA SER A 53 13.90 11.52 -0.88
C SER A 53 14.70 12.41 0.09
N GLY A 54 15.20 11.83 1.17
CA GLY A 54 15.95 12.55 2.20
C GLY A 54 15.11 13.43 3.14
N LYS A 55 13.81 13.58 2.91
CA LYS A 55 12.93 14.38 3.78
C LYS A 55 12.48 13.57 5.01
N GLU A 56 12.49 14.20 6.18
CA GLU A 56 12.17 13.54 7.46
C GLU A 56 10.73 13.03 7.56
N TRP A 57 9.79 13.69 6.86
CA TRP A 57 8.38 13.31 6.83
C TRP A 57 8.07 12.18 5.85
N ALA A 58 8.97 11.88 4.91
CA ALA A 58 8.66 11.06 3.75
C ALA A 58 8.35 9.60 4.11
N SER A 59 9.07 9.00 5.05
CA SER A 59 8.78 7.63 5.49
C SER A 59 7.39 7.52 6.13
N ARG A 60 6.98 8.53 6.92
CA ARG A 60 5.64 8.59 7.52
C ARG A 60 4.57 8.76 6.45
N PHE A 61 4.83 9.57 5.43
CA PHE A 61 3.94 9.70 4.27
C PHE A 61 3.73 8.36 3.56
N TYR A 62 4.81 7.67 3.17
CA TYR A 62 4.71 6.38 2.47
C TYR A 62 4.09 5.27 3.31
N ASN A 63 4.16 5.35 4.64
CA ASN A 63 3.38 4.45 5.51
C ASN A 63 1.89 4.84 5.46
N LYS A 64 1.56 6.11 5.71
CA LYS A 64 0.17 6.57 5.89
C LYS A 64 -0.67 6.63 4.62
N ILE A 65 -0.05 6.66 3.44
CA ILE A 65 -0.78 6.62 2.16
C ILE A 65 -1.34 5.22 1.84
N ILE A 66 -0.79 4.18 2.47
CA ILE A 66 -1.20 2.79 2.30
C ILE A 66 -2.42 2.50 3.17
N MET A 67 -3.58 2.35 2.52
CA MET A 67 -4.84 1.95 3.16
C MET A 67 -5.12 0.47 2.92
N ARG A 68 -4.66 -0.07 1.78
CA ARG A 68 -4.72 -1.50 1.46
C ARG A 68 -3.34 -2.02 1.06
N PRO A 69 -3.02 -3.30 1.34
CA PRO A 69 -1.69 -3.82 1.03
C PRO A 69 -1.35 -3.78 -0.46
N ASP A 70 -2.35 -3.91 -1.33
CA ASP A 70 -2.19 -3.82 -2.79
C ASP A 70 -1.85 -2.40 -3.30
N ASP A 71 -2.01 -1.36 -2.47
CA ASP A 71 -1.57 0.01 -2.78
C ASP A 71 -0.06 0.05 -3.05
N MET A 72 0.73 -0.71 -2.29
CA MET A 72 2.19 -0.74 -2.44
C MET A 72 2.59 -1.29 -3.82
N SER A 73 1.91 -2.34 -4.29
CA SER A 73 2.13 -2.93 -5.62
C SER A 73 1.80 -1.92 -6.73
N GLU A 74 0.67 -1.21 -6.61
CA GLU A 74 0.26 -0.20 -7.61
C GLU A 74 1.17 1.02 -7.63
N ILE A 75 1.59 1.52 -6.46
CA ILE A 75 2.55 2.64 -6.36
C ILE A 75 3.89 2.25 -6.96
N LEU A 76 4.40 1.05 -6.67
CA LEU A 76 5.66 0.59 -7.25
C LEU A 76 5.57 0.36 -8.75
N GLY A 77 4.43 -0.16 -9.25
CA GLY A 77 4.18 -0.31 -10.68
C GLY A 77 4.14 1.05 -11.40
N CYS A 78 3.45 2.03 -10.82
CA CYS A 78 3.40 3.39 -11.35
C CYS A 78 4.78 4.07 -11.29
N TYR A 79 5.51 3.94 -10.17
CA TYR A 79 6.89 4.39 -10.07
C TYR A 79 7.79 3.75 -11.13
N ALA A 80 7.65 2.44 -11.39
CA ALA A 80 8.41 1.74 -12.41
C ALA A 80 8.16 2.36 -13.79
N ALA A 81 6.89 2.55 -14.16
CA ALA A 81 6.47 3.12 -15.43
C ALA A 81 6.95 4.58 -15.61
N LEU A 82 6.87 5.40 -14.56
CA LEU A 82 7.31 6.80 -14.62
C LEU A 82 8.83 6.99 -14.73
N ASN A 83 9.61 5.95 -14.41
CA ASN A 83 11.07 6.02 -14.36
C ASN A 83 11.73 5.02 -15.32
N ASP A 84 10.96 4.45 -16.27
CA ASP A 84 11.41 3.45 -17.24
C ASP A 84 12.15 2.26 -16.60
N LYS A 85 11.63 1.79 -15.45
CA LYS A 85 12.22 0.67 -14.69
C LYS A 85 11.43 -0.61 -14.87
N ASN A 86 12.12 -1.74 -14.73
CA ASN A 86 11.47 -3.04 -14.65
C ASN A 86 10.78 -3.21 -13.26
N PRO A 87 9.44 -3.40 -13.21
CA PRO A 87 8.70 -3.54 -11.95
C PRO A 87 9.10 -4.78 -11.12
N LYS A 88 9.62 -5.84 -11.73
CA LYS A 88 10.11 -7.05 -11.04
C LYS A 88 11.53 -6.89 -10.47
N LYS A 89 12.28 -5.89 -10.91
CA LYS A 89 13.69 -5.66 -10.52
C LYS A 89 13.93 -4.21 -10.14
N LEU A 90 13.05 -3.66 -9.31
CA LEU A 90 13.15 -2.26 -8.88
C LEU A 90 14.40 -2.02 -8.03
N ARG A 91 15.28 -1.15 -8.52
CA ARG A 91 16.49 -0.67 -7.84
C ARG A 91 16.42 0.84 -7.65
N GLY A 92 17.18 1.35 -6.68
CA GLY A 92 17.25 2.78 -6.39
C GLY A 92 15.98 3.36 -5.76
N ILE A 93 15.14 2.53 -5.15
CA ILE A 93 14.02 3.00 -4.32
C ILE A 93 14.60 3.75 -3.11
N SER A 94 14.06 4.94 -2.83
CA SER A 94 14.52 5.79 -1.74
C SER A 94 14.37 5.10 -0.37
N SER A 95 15.22 5.47 0.58
CA SER A 95 15.12 4.96 1.96
C SER A 95 13.77 5.29 2.61
N ALA A 96 13.13 6.40 2.20
CA ALA A 96 11.81 6.79 2.66
C ALA A 96 10.72 5.78 2.26
N ILE A 97 10.66 5.40 0.98
CA ILE A 97 9.71 4.38 0.50
C ILE A 97 10.01 3.05 1.20
N LYS A 98 11.27 2.64 1.25
CA LYS A 98 11.68 1.38 1.91
C LYS A 98 11.21 1.33 3.36
N LYS A 99 11.48 2.38 4.15
CA LYS A 99 11.07 2.45 5.55
C LYS A 99 9.54 2.51 5.69
N GLY A 100 8.86 3.35 4.91
CA GLY A 100 7.41 3.51 5.00
C GLY A 100 6.64 2.23 4.66
N PHE A 101 6.99 1.58 3.55
CA PHE A 101 6.32 0.35 3.11
C PHE A 101 6.68 -0.83 4.01
N LYS A 102 7.92 -0.91 4.49
CA LYS A 102 8.29 -1.86 5.54
C LYS A 102 7.38 -1.74 6.76
N THR A 103 7.21 -0.53 7.30
CA THR A 103 6.34 -0.33 8.47
C THR A 103 4.87 -0.67 8.16
N ALA A 104 4.39 -0.37 6.94
CA ALA A 104 3.04 -0.76 6.54
C ALA A 104 2.86 -2.28 6.48
N LEU A 105 3.85 -3.02 5.96
CA LEU A 105 3.87 -4.49 5.96
C LEU A 105 3.90 -5.07 7.37
N GLU A 106 4.75 -4.55 8.25
CA GLU A 106 4.88 -5.00 9.65
C GLU A 106 3.58 -4.85 10.46
N GLY A 107 2.68 -3.95 10.04
CA GLY A 107 1.36 -3.74 10.63
C GLY A 107 0.23 -4.61 10.07
N LEU A 108 0.50 -5.52 9.12
CA LEU A 108 -0.52 -6.40 8.55
C LEU A 108 -0.83 -7.58 9.46
N ASP A 109 -2.10 -8.00 9.49
CA ASP A 109 -2.54 -9.26 10.07
C ASP A 109 -2.50 -10.41 9.03
N PRO A 110 -2.55 -11.69 9.45
CA PRO A 110 -2.53 -12.83 8.54
C PRO A 110 -3.62 -12.83 7.47
N TYR A 111 -4.83 -12.37 7.79
CA TYR A 111 -5.94 -12.30 6.83
C TYR A 111 -5.64 -11.31 5.71
N ARG A 112 -5.12 -10.13 6.03
CA ARG A 112 -4.73 -9.14 5.02
C ARG A 112 -3.56 -9.63 4.18
N ILE A 113 -2.61 -10.36 4.77
CA ILE A 113 -1.52 -10.97 3.99
C ILE A 113 -2.09 -11.98 2.98
N ASP A 114 -2.99 -12.85 3.42
CA ASP A 114 -3.58 -13.90 2.57
C ASP A 114 -4.51 -13.33 1.49
N LYS A 115 -5.44 -12.45 1.87
CA LYS A 115 -6.38 -11.79 0.96
C LYS A 115 -5.68 -10.99 -0.13
N TYR A 116 -4.56 -10.36 0.21
CA TYR A 116 -3.81 -9.48 -0.69
C TYR A 116 -2.48 -10.11 -1.13
N LYS A 117 -2.41 -11.44 -1.29
CA LYS A 117 -1.25 -12.13 -1.88
C LYS A 117 -0.87 -11.61 -3.27
N MET A 118 -1.90 -11.27 -4.07
CA MET A 118 -1.75 -10.71 -5.42
C MET A 118 -0.99 -11.60 -6.40
N ASP A 119 -1.21 -12.92 -6.35
CA ASP A 119 -0.45 -13.90 -7.16
C ASP A 119 -0.57 -13.67 -8.68
N SER A 120 -1.65 -13.02 -9.13
CA SER A 120 -1.84 -12.63 -10.54
C SER A 120 -1.23 -11.28 -10.93
N ARG A 121 -0.70 -10.50 -9.98
CA ARG A 121 -0.14 -9.17 -10.26
C ARG A 121 1.35 -9.24 -10.58
N VAL A 122 1.82 -8.22 -11.31
CA VAL A 122 3.24 -8.06 -11.65
C VAL A 122 4.09 -7.92 -10.39
N ILE A 123 3.65 -7.20 -9.37
CA ILE A 123 4.32 -7.11 -8.07
C ILE A 123 3.41 -7.78 -7.03
N THR A 124 3.85 -8.94 -6.55
CA THR A 124 3.11 -9.79 -5.59
C THR A 124 3.44 -9.41 -4.15
N MET A 125 2.70 -9.95 -3.17
CA MET A 125 3.04 -9.80 -1.75
C MET A 125 4.42 -10.42 -1.44
N VAL A 126 4.75 -11.54 -2.07
CA VAL A 126 6.08 -12.18 -1.95
C VAL A 126 7.18 -11.23 -2.41
N ASP A 127 6.98 -10.55 -3.56
CA ASP A 127 7.91 -9.55 -4.07
C ASP A 127 8.08 -8.38 -3.08
N LEU A 128 6.98 -7.88 -2.49
CA LEU A 128 7.03 -6.81 -1.49
C LEU A 128 7.79 -7.21 -0.21
N VAL A 129 7.52 -8.41 0.31
CA VAL A 129 8.20 -8.92 1.51
C VAL A 129 9.69 -9.11 1.25
N ASN A 130 10.06 -9.65 0.09
CA ASN A 130 11.46 -9.80 -0.30
C ASN A 130 12.15 -8.45 -0.54
N LEU A 131 11.45 -7.45 -1.07
CA LEU A 131 12.03 -6.14 -1.37
C LEU A 131 12.24 -5.27 -0.12
N PHE A 132 11.33 -5.37 0.86
CA PHE A 132 11.33 -4.48 2.03
C PHE A 132 11.79 -5.14 3.33
N HIS A 133 11.90 -6.47 3.36
CA HIS A 133 12.34 -7.26 4.51
C HIS A 133 11.66 -6.84 5.82
N PRO A 134 10.32 -6.91 5.92
CA PRO A 134 9.59 -6.58 7.15
C PRO A 134 9.96 -7.55 8.27
N LYS A 135 9.98 -7.05 9.51
CA LYS A 135 10.15 -7.88 10.70
C LYS A 135 8.78 -8.35 11.19
N GLY A 136 8.54 -9.66 11.12
CA GLY A 136 7.32 -10.24 11.67
C GLY A 136 7.18 -10.00 13.17
N ASN A 137 5.99 -9.61 13.61
CA ASN A 137 5.58 -9.54 15.01
C ASN A 137 4.83 -10.82 15.42
N GLN A 138 4.33 -10.88 16.66
CA GLN A 138 3.62 -12.06 17.17
C GLN A 138 2.41 -12.47 16.31
N ALA A 139 1.74 -11.51 15.67
CA ALA A 139 0.55 -11.77 14.87
C ALA A 139 0.86 -12.26 13.44
N ASN A 140 1.97 -11.80 12.82
CA ASN A 140 2.20 -12.01 11.38
C ASN A 140 3.49 -12.74 11.03
N LYS A 141 4.36 -13.07 12.00
CA LYS A 141 5.62 -13.78 11.73
C LYS A 141 5.39 -15.10 10.98
N THR A 142 4.47 -15.94 11.47
CA THR A 142 4.12 -17.21 10.81
C THR A 142 3.48 -16.98 9.44
N ALA A 143 2.66 -15.94 9.29
CA ALA A 143 2.03 -15.61 8.01
C ALA A 143 3.07 -15.23 6.95
N PHE A 144 4.08 -14.42 7.29
CA PHE A 144 5.18 -14.13 6.38
C PHE A 144 6.00 -15.38 6.03
N GLN A 145 6.28 -16.24 7.00
CA GLN A 145 6.97 -17.50 6.73
C GLN A 145 6.17 -18.36 5.74
N TYR A 146 4.89 -18.61 6.01
CA TYR A 146 4.04 -19.43 5.16
C TYR A 146 3.88 -18.83 3.77
N LEU A 147 3.79 -17.50 3.66
CA LEU A 147 3.72 -16.80 2.39
C LEU A 147 4.96 -17.11 1.53
N ILE A 148 6.16 -16.99 2.11
CA ILE A 148 7.42 -17.24 1.39
C ILE A 148 7.58 -18.73 1.04
N GLU A 149 7.13 -19.63 1.91
CA GLU A 149 7.15 -21.08 1.70
C GLU A 149 6.05 -21.58 0.74
N GLY A 150 5.12 -20.72 0.30
CA GLY A 150 3.98 -21.11 -0.53
C GLY A 150 2.94 -21.96 0.20
N ARG A 151 2.90 -21.91 1.53
CA ARG A 151 1.93 -22.63 2.38
C ARG A 151 0.61 -21.87 2.50
N SER A 152 -0.46 -22.59 2.86
CA SER A 152 -1.76 -21.96 3.12
C SER A 152 -1.73 -21.13 4.41
N LEU A 153 -2.29 -19.92 4.36
CA LEU A 153 -2.45 -19.03 5.53
C LEU A 153 -3.84 -19.13 6.17
N SER A 154 -4.77 -19.89 5.57
CA SER A 154 -6.18 -19.92 5.99
C SER A 154 -6.42 -20.35 7.43
N GLY A 155 -5.47 -21.09 8.03
CA GLY A 155 -5.52 -21.50 9.44
C GLY A 155 -4.99 -20.47 10.43
N LEU A 156 -4.47 -19.32 9.96
CA LEU A 156 -3.85 -18.29 10.80
C LEU A 156 -4.81 -17.14 11.16
N TYR A 157 -6.06 -17.18 10.70
CA TYR A 157 -7.07 -16.18 11.00
C TYR A 157 -8.46 -16.81 11.08
N GLU A 158 -9.36 -16.20 11.88
CA GLU A 158 -10.75 -16.66 11.95
C GLU A 158 -11.47 -16.33 10.63
N SER A 159 -11.90 -17.36 9.89
CA SER A 159 -12.67 -17.23 8.65
C SER A 159 -14.19 -17.15 8.87
N LYS A 160 -14.66 -17.47 10.09
CA LYS A 160 -16.07 -17.60 10.48
C LYS A 160 -16.58 -16.42 11.33
N ILE A 161 -16.05 -15.21 11.08
CA ILE A 161 -16.42 -14.01 11.84
C ILE A 161 -17.92 -13.71 11.71
N LEU A 162 -18.47 -13.87 10.49
CA LEU A 162 -19.88 -13.62 10.23
C LEU A 162 -20.77 -14.59 11.02
N GLU A 163 -20.44 -15.88 11.04
CA GLU A 163 -21.18 -16.88 11.83
C GLU A 163 -21.15 -16.55 13.32
N LYS A 164 -19.98 -16.20 13.87
CA LYS A 164 -19.81 -15.83 15.28
C LYS A 164 -20.54 -14.55 15.68
N GLU A 165 -20.54 -13.54 14.82
CA GLU A 165 -21.22 -12.27 15.07
C GLU A 165 -22.74 -12.37 14.88
N CYS A 166 -23.21 -13.15 13.90
CA CYS A 166 -24.64 -13.39 13.67
C CYS A 166 -25.26 -14.43 14.62
N LEU A 167 -24.46 -15.25 15.32
CA LEU A 167 -24.91 -16.18 16.36
C LEU A 167 -25.03 -15.54 17.75
N LYS A 168 -24.60 -14.29 17.95
CA LYS A 168 -24.88 -13.58 19.21
C LYS A 168 -26.39 -13.34 19.27
N PRO A 169 -27.14 -13.95 20.21
CA PRO A 169 -28.55 -13.64 20.35
C PRO A 169 -28.70 -12.15 20.63
N ASP A 170 -29.65 -11.51 19.96
CA ASP A 170 -30.04 -10.13 20.24
C ASP A 170 -30.16 -9.98 21.76
N ARG A 171 -29.30 -9.16 22.36
CA ARG A 171 -29.57 -8.64 23.70
C ARG A 171 -30.77 -7.72 23.54
N ILE A 172 -31.96 -8.31 23.53
CA ILE A 172 -33.24 -7.63 23.69
C ILE A 172 -33.06 -6.79 24.95
N ARG A 173 -32.98 -5.47 24.76
CA ARG A 173 -33.08 -4.50 25.84
C ARG A 173 -34.43 -4.75 26.51
N LYS A 174 -34.43 -5.48 27.63
CA LYS A 174 -35.57 -5.46 28.54
C LYS A 174 -35.62 -4.05 29.12
N THR A 175 -36.71 -3.36 28.77
CA THR A 175 -37.22 -2.12 29.35
C THR A 175 -37.19 -2.13 30.86
#